data_AF-A0A8H8XGI7-F1
#
_entry.id   AF-A0A8H8XGI7-F1
#
_cell.length_a   1.000
_cell.length_b   1.000
_cell.length_c   1.000
_cell.angle_alpha   90.00
_cell.angle_beta   90.00
_cell.angle_gamma   90.00
#
_symmetry.space_group_name_H-M   'P 1'
#
loop_
_entity.id
_entity.type
_entity.pdbx_description
1 polymer ?
#
loop_
_entity_poly.entity_id
_entity_poly.type
_entity_poly.pdbx_seq_one_letter_code
_entity_poly.pdbx_strand_id
1 'polypeptide(L)'
;MKIKLKNLGIIKQAEFEIGDLTVICGKNNTGKTYTTYALFGFLEQINDFLKIDIEDFYINDLLQNGSISIDLTPYTATKINEILQTACQKYSKQLADVFASKESLFQSSTFDIKINKKPALTKEFKRTIESGESGIFSLTKEVGEKNLLISLLSKDKITLPHSIIKDIIASSVIEILFGDLLPNAFIASAERTGAAIFKNELDFARTRLLKEMHKNKDINPIELLFKNYHDYALPVEKNVEFTRSLEKIVRKDSFIAKEHPDILKKFNNILGGQCKIDKNSNLYFKPKGSNIKLEIGESSSAVRSLLSTIFYIAHIAKPNDLLIIDEPELNLHPENQRLIAQILANLVNIGIKVFITTHSDYIIKEFSTLIMLNSDSENDYLKTIIKDEGYSSNDLLKPQQVKMYVAKKASVKLEGNKIKTKNNTLVPVEIDSKLGIKDSSFDGTIGKMNKIQENIIWQ
;
A
#
# COMPACT_ATOMS: atom_id res chain seq x y z
N MET A 1 -13.32 0.15 -3.16
CA MET A 1 -12.97 -1.28 -3.27
C MET A 1 -13.32 -1.93 -1.94
N LYS A 2 -14.16 -2.98 -1.93
CA LYS A 2 -14.65 -3.61 -0.70
C LYS A 2 -13.94 -4.94 -0.48
N ILE A 3 -13.40 -5.16 0.71
CA ILE A 3 -12.63 -6.35 1.07
C ILE A 3 -13.40 -7.12 2.13
N LYS A 4 -13.46 -8.44 1.98
CA LYS A 4 -13.98 -9.37 2.97
C LYS A 4 -12.89 -10.33 3.40
N LEU A 5 -12.79 -10.54 4.71
CA LEU A 5 -11.87 -11.47 5.34
C LEU A 5 -12.68 -12.48 6.14
N LYS A 6 -12.29 -13.75 6.08
CA LYS A 6 -12.81 -14.80 6.96
C LYS A 6 -11.69 -15.64 7.54
N ASN A 7 -11.84 -16.03 8.79
CA ASN A 7 -10.92 -16.89 9.55
C ASN A 7 -9.44 -16.52 9.34
N LEU A 8 -9.13 -15.22 9.29
CA LEU A 8 -7.77 -14.75 9.07
C LEU A 8 -7.13 -14.39 10.42
N GLY A 9 -6.23 -15.25 10.89
CA GLY A 9 -5.70 -15.17 12.25
C GLY A 9 -6.83 -15.18 13.27
N ILE A 10 -6.92 -14.12 14.08
CA ILE A 10 -7.96 -13.98 15.10
C ILE A 10 -9.27 -13.38 14.58
N ILE A 11 -9.29 -12.84 13.36
CA ILE A 11 -10.50 -12.28 12.73
C ILE A 11 -11.35 -13.44 12.23
N LYS A 12 -12.58 -13.55 12.74
CA LYS A 12 -13.52 -14.58 12.25
C LYS A 12 -14.21 -14.15 10.97
N GLN A 13 -14.67 -12.91 10.92
CA GLN A 13 -15.21 -12.30 9.72
C GLN A 13 -15.08 -10.79 9.84
N ALA A 14 -14.61 -10.13 8.79
CA ALA A 14 -14.56 -8.68 8.71
C ALA A 14 -14.84 -8.22 7.29
N GLU A 15 -15.38 -7.02 7.16
CA GLU A 15 -15.61 -6.37 5.89
C GLU A 15 -15.26 -4.88 6.02
N PHE A 16 -14.46 -4.37 5.09
CA PHE A 16 -14.03 -2.97 5.08
C PHE A 16 -13.88 -2.46 3.65
N GLU A 17 -13.84 -1.14 3.50
CA GLU A 17 -13.69 -0.46 2.22
C GLU A 17 -12.45 0.43 2.24
N ILE A 18 -11.70 0.42 1.13
CA ILE A 18 -10.60 1.37 0.91
C ILE A 18 -11.18 2.70 0.44
N GLY A 19 -11.05 3.72 1.29
CA GLY A 19 -11.27 5.13 0.98
C GLY A 19 -10.02 5.80 0.42
N ASP A 20 -9.98 7.13 0.47
CA ASP A 20 -8.75 7.87 0.17
C ASP A 20 -7.85 7.90 1.39
N LEU A 21 -8.41 8.08 2.59
CA LEU A 21 -7.80 7.75 3.87
C LEU A 21 -8.55 6.58 4.50
N THR A 22 -7.86 5.48 4.78
CA THR A 22 -8.40 4.32 5.48
C THR A 22 -7.64 4.11 6.79
N VAL A 23 -8.35 4.06 7.91
CA VAL A 23 -7.75 3.92 9.25
C VAL A 23 -8.33 2.70 9.95
N ILE A 24 -7.47 1.79 10.39
CA ILE A 24 -7.86 0.71 11.30
C ILE A 24 -7.20 0.96 12.66
N CYS A 25 -8.01 1.23 13.68
CA CYS A 25 -7.53 1.41 15.05
C CYS A 25 -7.95 0.26 15.96
N GLY A 26 -7.38 0.20 17.16
CA GLY A 26 -7.81 -0.73 18.21
C GLY A 26 -6.64 -1.45 18.88
N LYS A 27 -6.91 -2.17 19.97
CA LYS A 27 -5.89 -2.76 20.86
C LYS A 27 -4.96 -3.77 20.16
N ASN A 28 -3.84 -4.11 20.80
CA ASN A 28 -2.93 -5.16 20.33
C ASN A 28 -3.69 -6.49 20.25
N ASN A 29 -3.26 -7.39 19.37
CA ASN A 29 -3.93 -8.68 19.17
C ASN A 29 -5.43 -8.56 18.84
N THR A 30 -5.77 -7.65 17.90
CA THR A 30 -7.15 -7.51 17.38
C THR A 30 -7.27 -7.79 15.87
N GLY A 31 -6.15 -8.07 15.19
CA GLY A 31 -6.12 -8.50 13.79
C GLY A 31 -5.79 -7.41 12.77
N LYS A 32 -5.33 -6.23 13.23
CA LYS A 32 -4.93 -5.12 12.36
C LYS A 32 -3.83 -5.51 11.37
N THR A 33 -2.70 -6.03 11.85
CA THR A 33 -1.59 -6.50 11.00
C THR A 33 -2.03 -7.59 10.03
N TYR A 34 -2.87 -8.54 10.46
CA TYR A 34 -3.46 -9.54 9.56
C TYR A 34 -4.27 -8.89 8.42
N THR A 35 -5.03 -7.84 8.73
CA THR A 35 -5.80 -7.11 7.72
C THR A 35 -4.86 -6.40 6.74
N THR A 36 -3.85 -5.69 7.25
CA THR A 36 -2.89 -4.96 6.44
C THR A 36 -2.11 -5.90 5.51
N TYR A 37 -1.57 -6.99 6.06
CA TYR A 37 -0.66 -7.89 5.35
C TYR A 37 -1.40 -8.68 4.27
N ALA A 38 -2.64 -9.10 4.52
CA ALA A 38 -3.44 -9.77 3.51
C ALA A 38 -3.86 -8.82 2.37
N LEU A 39 -4.17 -7.55 2.67
CA LEU A 39 -4.44 -6.56 1.64
C LEU A 39 -3.20 -6.28 0.79
N PHE A 40 -2.06 -6.02 1.45
CA PHE A 40 -0.81 -5.74 0.76
C PHE A 40 -0.36 -6.93 -0.08
N GLY A 41 -0.34 -8.14 0.48
CA GLY A 41 0.08 -9.34 -0.24
C GLY A 41 -0.78 -9.61 -1.46
N PHE A 42 -2.09 -9.38 -1.37
CA PHE A 42 -2.96 -9.48 -2.54
C PHE A 42 -2.55 -8.49 -3.62
N LEU A 43 -2.41 -7.20 -3.28
CA LEU A 43 -2.08 -6.15 -4.25
C LEU A 43 -0.69 -6.32 -4.87
N GLU A 44 0.29 -6.79 -4.09
CA GLU A 44 1.66 -7.06 -4.57
C GLU A 44 1.71 -8.23 -5.56
N GLN A 45 0.90 -9.27 -5.35
CA GLN A 45 0.95 -10.51 -6.12
C GLN A 45 -0.22 -10.67 -7.11
N ILE A 46 -1.11 -9.68 -7.23
CA ILE A 46 -2.38 -9.84 -7.98
C ILE A 46 -2.17 -10.23 -9.45
N ASN A 47 -1.11 -9.71 -10.06
CA ASN A 47 -0.80 -9.98 -11.47
C ASN A 47 -0.50 -11.47 -11.73
N ASP A 48 -0.07 -12.22 -10.71
CA ASP A 48 0.18 -13.66 -10.83
C ASP A 48 -1.12 -14.48 -10.83
N PHE A 49 -2.20 -13.92 -10.29
CA PHE A 49 -3.49 -14.60 -10.15
C PHE A 49 -4.54 -14.17 -11.18
N LEU A 50 -4.45 -12.94 -11.69
CA LEU A 50 -5.33 -12.45 -12.75
C LEU A 50 -5.07 -13.25 -14.03
N LYS A 51 -6.12 -13.85 -14.57
CA LYS A 51 -6.06 -14.58 -15.85
C LYS A 51 -7.23 -14.17 -16.73
N ILE A 52 -6.90 -13.87 -17.98
CA ILE A 52 -7.86 -13.63 -19.06
C ILE A 52 -7.49 -14.60 -20.17
N ASP A 53 -8.47 -15.35 -20.64
CA ASP A 53 -8.28 -16.23 -21.79
C ASP A 53 -8.50 -15.42 -23.07
N ILE A 54 -7.53 -15.48 -23.97
CA ILE A 54 -7.59 -14.82 -25.28
C ILE A 54 -7.82 -15.91 -26.32
N GLU A 55 -8.93 -15.83 -27.04
CA GLU A 55 -9.28 -16.83 -28.05
C GLU A 55 -8.21 -16.95 -29.14
N ASP A 56 -7.94 -18.18 -29.58
CA ASP A 56 -6.89 -18.46 -30.58
C ASP A 56 -7.15 -17.76 -31.92
N PHE A 57 -8.42 -17.43 -32.21
CA PHE A 57 -8.82 -16.60 -33.34
C PHE A 57 -8.02 -15.28 -33.39
N TYR A 58 -7.86 -14.59 -32.26
CA TYR A 58 -7.15 -13.32 -32.24
C TYR A 58 -5.69 -13.46 -32.67
N ILE A 59 -5.04 -14.56 -32.29
CA ILE A 59 -3.64 -14.81 -32.63
C ILE A 59 -3.51 -15.22 -34.09
N ASN A 60 -4.37 -16.13 -34.55
CA ASN A 60 -4.38 -16.60 -35.94
C ASN A 60 -4.60 -15.44 -36.91
N ASP A 61 -5.55 -14.56 -36.62
CA ASP A 61 -5.86 -13.41 -37.47
C ASP A 61 -4.74 -12.36 -37.45
N LEU A 62 -4.14 -12.09 -36.27
CA LEU A 62 -2.96 -11.22 -36.16
C LEU A 62 -1.80 -11.73 -37.04
N LEU A 63 -1.52 -13.03 -37.02
CA LEU A 63 -0.44 -13.64 -37.80
C LEU A 63 -0.74 -13.68 -39.30
N GLN A 64 -2.01 -13.77 -39.71
CA GLN A 64 -2.42 -13.80 -41.12
C GLN A 64 -2.55 -12.40 -41.73
N ASN A 65 -3.25 -11.49 -41.06
CA ASN A 65 -3.62 -10.17 -41.58
C ASN A 65 -2.66 -9.07 -41.14
N GLY A 66 -1.84 -9.31 -40.12
CA GLY A 66 -0.84 -8.37 -39.62
C GLY A 66 -1.37 -7.38 -38.58
N SER A 67 -2.68 -7.27 -38.38
CA SER A 67 -3.26 -6.44 -37.32
C SER A 67 -4.65 -6.94 -36.93
N ILE A 68 -4.99 -6.84 -35.65
CA ILE A 68 -6.33 -7.13 -35.12
C ILE A 68 -6.70 -6.18 -33.99
N SER A 69 -8.00 -5.97 -33.78
CA SER A 69 -8.53 -5.18 -32.68
C SER A 69 -9.31 -6.05 -31.70
N ILE A 70 -9.08 -5.87 -30.40
CA ILE A 70 -9.84 -6.52 -29.32
C ILE A 70 -10.77 -5.49 -28.68
N ASP A 71 -12.07 -5.75 -28.70
CA ASP A 71 -13.06 -4.92 -28.00
C ASP A 71 -13.05 -5.21 -26.49
N LEU A 72 -12.83 -4.17 -25.69
CA LEU A 72 -12.80 -4.25 -24.23
C LEU A 72 -14.16 -3.96 -23.58
N THR A 73 -15.20 -3.59 -24.35
CA THR A 73 -16.55 -3.35 -23.82
C THR A 73 -17.18 -4.53 -23.07
N PRO A 74 -16.91 -5.81 -23.41
CA PRO A 74 -17.49 -6.96 -22.70
C PRO A 74 -17.02 -7.09 -21.24
N TYR A 75 -15.92 -6.43 -20.85
CA TYR A 75 -15.39 -6.45 -19.48
C TYR A 75 -16.17 -5.51 -18.56
N THR A 76 -17.46 -5.82 -18.38
CA THR A 76 -18.36 -5.13 -17.44
C THR A 76 -17.90 -5.31 -15.99
N ALA A 77 -18.48 -4.54 -15.07
CA ALA A 77 -18.21 -4.70 -13.63
C ALA A 77 -18.48 -6.14 -13.14
N THR A 78 -19.47 -6.83 -13.71
CA THR A 78 -19.75 -8.24 -13.40
C THR A 78 -18.56 -9.12 -13.80
N LYS A 79 -18.05 -8.97 -15.03
CA LYS A 79 -16.94 -9.77 -15.52
C LYS A 79 -15.65 -9.52 -14.74
N ILE A 80 -15.39 -8.26 -14.38
CA ILE A 80 -14.26 -7.90 -13.52
C ILE A 80 -14.35 -8.61 -12.15
N ASN A 81 -15.54 -8.64 -11.54
CA ASN A 81 -15.71 -9.33 -10.26
C ASN A 81 -15.59 -10.86 -10.37
N GLU A 82 -15.95 -11.48 -11.50
CA GLU A 82 -15.69 -12.91 -11.75
C GLU A 82 -14.19 -13.23 -11.81
N ILE A 83 -13.43 -12.40 -12.54
CA ILE A 83 -11.97 -12.53 -12.64
C ILE A 83 -11.33 -12.34 -11.25
N LEU A 84 -11.74 -11.30 -10.52
CA LEU A 84 -11.27 -11.05 -9.16
C LEU A 84 -11.61 -12.19 -8.21
N GLN A 85 -12.81 -12.75 -8.29
CA GLN A 85 -13.21 -13.87 -7.44
C GLN A 85 -12.30 -15.08 -7.66
N THR A 86 -11.96 -15.38 -8.92
CA THR A 86 -11.03 -16.47 -9.26
C THR A 86 -9.62 -16.18 -8.72
N ALA A 87 -9.15 -14.94 -8.84
CA ALA A 87 -7.86 -14.52 -8.31
C ALA A 87 -7.82 -14.60 -6.78
N CYS A 88 -8.85 -14.10 -6.09
CA CYS A 88 -9.03 -14.14 -4.64
C CYS A 88 -9.04 -15.57 -4.09
N GLN A 89 -9.67 -16.52 -4.79
CA GLN A 89 -9.67 -17.94 -4.42
C GLN A 89 -8.27 -18.56 -4.48
N LYS A 90 -7.47 -18.20 -5.49
CA LYS A 90 -6.07 -18.66 -5.59
C LYS A 90 -5.21 -18.00 -4.52
N TYR A 91 -5.32 -16.69 -4.36
CA TYR A 91 -4.60 -15.93 -3.34
C TYR A 91 -4.90 -16.43 -1.92
N SER A 92 -6.15 -16.78 -1.62
CA SER A 92 -6.54 -17.32 -0.31
C SER A 92 -5.75 -18.59 0.06
N LYS A 93 -5.31 -19.38 -0.93
CA LYS A 93 -4.48 -20.57 -0.71
C LYS A 93 -3.01 -20.23 -0.43
N GLN A 94 -2.54 -19.05 -0.84
CA GLN A 94 -1.17 -18.57 -0.63
C GLN A 94 -1.02 -17.65 0.60
N LEU A 95 -2.09 -17.46 1.39
CA LEU A 95 -2.02 -16.64 2.59
C LEU A 95 -0.93 -17.13 3.56
N ALA A 96 -0.74 -18.44 3.70
CA ALA A 96 0.29 -18.99 4.59
C ALA A 96 1.70 -18.47 4.23
N ASP A 97 2.02 -18.39 2.94
CA ASP A 97 3.31 -17.88 2.45
C ASP A 97 3.45 -16.37 2.71
N VAL A 98 2.39 -15.60 2.46
CA VAL A 98 2.35 -14.15 2.74
C VAL A 98 2.67 -13.85 4.21
N PHE A 99 2.23 -14.72 5.11
CA PHE A 99 2.45 -14.58 6.55
C PHE A 99 3.69 -15.33 7.06
N ALA A 100 4.48 -15.99 6.21
CA ALA A 100 5.58 -16.87 6.60
C ALA A 100 5.16 -17.85 7.71
N SER A 101 4.07 -18.58 7.46
CA SER A 101 3.39 -19.38 8.47
C SER A 101 2.96 -20.74 7.96
N LYS A 102 2.45 -21.58 8.87
CA LYS A 102 2.01 -22.94 8.54
C LYS A 102 0.68 -22.91 7.80
N GLU A 103 0.58 -23.63 6.69
CA GLU A 103 -0.65 -23.77 5.89
C GLU A 103 -1.87 -24.19 6.73
N SER A 104 -1.67 -25.04 7.74
CA SER A 104 -2.73 -25.52 8.63
C SER A 104 -3.48 -24.39 9.37
N LEU A 105 -2.84 -23.24 9.59
CA LEU A 105 -3.47 -22.08 10.23
C LEU A 105 -4.39 -21.29 9.28
N PHE A 106 -4.24 -21.50 7.96
CA PHE A 106 -4.94 -20.72 6.92
C PHE A 106 -5.91 -21.54 6.07
N GLN A 107 -6.07 -22.85 6.33
CA GLN A 107 -6.94 -23.75 5.54
C GLN A 107 -8.38 -23.27 5.39
N SER A 108 -8.91 -22.55 6.38
CA SER A 108 -10.26 -22.00 6.38
C SER A 108 -10.32 -20.49 6.12
N SER A 109 -9.17 -19.87 5.88
CA SER A 109 -9.05 -18.44 5.65
C SER A 109 -9.47 -18.09 4.23
N THR A 110 -10.25 -17.01 4.09
CA THR A 110 -10.59 -16.47 2.77
C THR A 110 -10.34 -14.97 2.73
N PHE A 111 -9.91 -14.52 1.56
CA PHE A 111 -9.72 -13.13 1.20
C PHE A 111 -10.48 -12.86 -0.10
N ASP A 112 -11.44 -11.95 -0.07
CA ASP A 112 -12.27 -11.61 -1.23
C ASP A 112 -12.32 -10.10 -1.45
N ILE A 113 -12.30 -9.69 -2.72
CA ILE A 113 -12.48 -8.29 -3.13
C ILE A 113 -13.69 -8.16 -4.03
N LYS A 114 -14.44 -7.07 -3.84
CA LYS A 114 -15.48 -6.60 -4.78
C LYS A 114 -15.25 -5.16 -5.19
N ILE A 115 -15.40 -4.91 -6.48
CA ILE A 115 -15.28 -3.58 -7.08
C ILE A 115 -16.59 -3.26 -7.80
N ASN A 116 -17.27 -2.20 -7.37
CA ASN A 116 -18.55 -1.76 -7.95
C ASN A 116 -18.36 -0.78 -9.13
N LYS A 117 -17.11 -0.54 -9.55
CA LYS A 117 -16.76 0.37 -10.65
C LYS A 117 -16.39 -0.45 -11.90
N LYS A 118 -16.82 0.02 -13.07
CA LYS A 118 -16.35 -0.50 -14.36
C LYS A 118 -14.97 0.08 -14.70
N PRO A 119 -14.14 -0.60 -15.51
CA PRO A 119 -12.92 -0.02 -16.07
C PRO A 119 -13.25 1.28 -16.81
N ALA A 120 -12.47 2.33 -16.57
CA ALA A 120 -12.71 3.64 -17.19
C ALA A 120 -12.41 3.62 -18.69
N LEU A 121 -11.38 2.86 -19.10
CA LEU A 121 -10.88 2.76 -20.48
C LEU A 121 -10.59 4.14 -21.11
N THR A 122 -10.31 5.17 -20.32
CA THR A 122 -10.08 6.52 -20.83
C THR A 122 -8.61 6.80 -21.16
N LYS A 123 -7.68 6.10 -20.51
CA LYS A 123 -6.24 6.30 -20.68
C LYS A 123 -5.73 5.70 -21.98
N GLU A 124 -4.67 6.31 -22.52
CA GLU A 124 -3.89 5.68 -23.58
C GLU A 124 -3.15 4.45 -23.02
N PHE A 125 -2.90 3.48 -23.89
CA PHE A 125 -2.01 2.37 -23.58
C PHE A 125 -1.13 2.10 -24.81
N LYS A 126 0.17 1.96 -24.59
CA LYS A 126 1.12 1.58 -25.64
C LYS A 126 2.16 0.62 -25.09
N ARG A 127 2.31 -0.52 -25.75
CA ARG A 127 3.34 -1.51 -25.45
C ARG A 127 3.93 -2.02 -26.75
N THR A 128 5.25 -2.01 -26.85
CA THR A 128 5.97 -2.60 -27.97
C THR A 128 6.75 -3.81 -27.49
N ILE A 129 6.66 -4.91 -28.23
CA ILE A 129 7.45 -6.12 -28.00
C ILE A 129 8.56 -6.15 -29.03
N GLU A 130 9.80 -6.24 -28.56
CA GLU A 130 11.00 -6.15 -29.38
C GLU A 130 11.84 -7.42 -29.19
N SER A 131 12.54 -7.83 -30.25
CA SER A 131 13.60 -8.84 -30.21
C SER A 131 14.88 -8.23 -30.77
N GLY A 132 15.84 -7.92 -29.90
CA GLY A 132 17.02 -7.15 -30.29
C GLY A 132 16.63 -5.72 -30.70
N GLU A 133 17.05 -5.29 -31.89
CA GLU A 133 16.72 -3.96 -32.45
C GLU A 133 15.44 -3.96 -33.31
N SER A 134 14.79 -5.13 -33.47
CA SER A 134 13.63 -5.29 -34.34
C SER A 134 12.33 -5.45 -33.53
N GLY A 135 11.35 -4.58 -33.78
CA GLY A 135 10.01 -4.71 -33.20
C GLY A 135 9.25 -5.91 -33.77
N ILE A 136 8.63 -6.71 -32.91
CA ILE A 136 7.79 -7.86 -33.31
C ILE A 136 6.34 -7.41 -33.51
N PHE A 137 5.71 -6.88 -32.47
CA PHE A 137 4.37 -6.33 -32.52
C PHE A 137 4.17 -5.22 -31.49
N SER A 138 3.20 -4.36 -31.75
CA SER A 138 2.77 -3.28 -30.86
C SER A 138 1.31 -3.47 -30.46
N LEU A 139 1.00 -3.06 -29.24
CA LEU A 139 -0.34 -3.00 -28.68
C LEU A 139 -0.61 -1.54 -28.32
N THR A 140 -1.67 -0.98 -28.90
CA THR A 140 -2.00 0.44 -28.79
C THR A 140 -3.49 0.62 -28.55
N LYS A 141 -3.83 1.47 -27.61
CA LYS A 141 -5.19 1.92 -27.33
C LYS A 141 -5.14 3.43 -27.17
N GLU A 142 -5.88 4.13 -28.01
CA GLU A 142 -5.96 5.59 -27.96
C GLU A 142 -6.85 6.07 -26.80
N VAL A 143 -6.74 7.35 -26.47
CA VAL A 143 -7.56 8.02 -25.45
C VAL A 143 -9.04 7.95 -25.84
N GLY A 144 -9.87 7.48 -24.91
CA GLY A 144 -11.34 7.35 -25.12
C GLY A 144 -11.78 6.16 -25.99
N GLU A 145 -10.87 5.56 -26.75
CA GLU A 145 -11.16 4.33 -27.52
C GLU A 145 -11.31 3.12 -26.60
N LYS A 146 -12.19 2.18 -26.98
CA LYS A 146 -12.46 0.96 -26.21
C LYS A 146 -11.80 -0.29 -26.78
N ASN A 147 -11.10 -0.11 -27.90
CA ASN A 147 -10.47 -1.15 -28.67
C ASN A 147 -8.97 -1.14 -28.43
N LEU A 148 -8.39 -2.32 -28.18
CA LEU A 148 -6.95 -2.53 -28.19
C LEU A 148 -6.53 -2.99 -29.58
N LEU A 149 -5.84 -2.12 -30.32
CA LEU A 149 -5.25 -2.46 -31.61
C LEU A 149 -3.91 -3.16 -31.39
N ILE A 150 -3.74 -4.32 -32.02
CA ILE A 150 -2.51 -5.11 -32.01
C ILE A 150 -2.02 -5.16 -33.46
N SER A 151 -0.77 -4.75 -33.71
CA SER A 151 -0.19 -4.68 -35.06
C SER A 151 1.21 -5.27 -35.09
N LEU A 152 1.47 -6.12 -36.08
CA LEU A 152 2.82 -6.63 -36.36
C LEU A 152 3.69 -5.50 -36.89
N LEU A 153 4.91 -5.40 -36.35
CA LEU A 153 5.89 -4.40 -36.75
C LEU A 153 6.87 -4.94 -37.79
N SER A 154 7.04 -6.26 -37.87
CA SER A 154 7.72 -6.94 -38.98
C SER A 154 6.90 -8.14 -39.44
N LYS A 155 6.89 -8.36 -40.76
CA LYS A 155 6.32 -9.57 -41.40
C LYS A 155 7.31 -10.74 -41.43
N ASP A 156 8.57 -10.53 -41.01
CA ASP A 156 9.52 -11.62 -40.86
C ASP A 156 8.99 -12.63 -39.84
N LYS A 157 9.20 -13.93 -40.11
CA LYS A 157 8.61 -15.03 -39.32
C LYS A 157 8.77 -14.78 -37.81
N ILE A 158 7.66 -14.47 -37.16
CA ILE A 158 7.58 -14.33 -35.70
C ILE A 158 8.06 -15.64 -35.09
N THR A 159 9.16 -15.57 -34.35
CA THR A 159 9.77 -16.73 -33.68
C THR A 159 9.12 -17.04 -32.34
N LEU A 160 8.17 -16.22 -31.88
CA LEU A 160 7.50 -16.40 -30.61
C LEU A 160 6.45 -17.53 -30.67
N PRO A 161 6.45 -18.47 -29.72
CA PRO A 161 5.38 -19.44 -29.55
C PRO A 161 4.01 -18.77 -29.39
N HIS A 162 2.96 -19.41 -29.91
CA HIS A 162 1.57 -18.96 -29.79
C HIS A 162 1.17 -18.63 -28.34
N SER A 163 1.58 -19.45 -27.38
CA SER A 163 1.30 -19.24 -25.96
C SER A 163 1.89 -17.94 -25.42
N ILE A 164 3.10 -17.56 -25.84
CA ILE A 164 3.75 -16.33 -25.38
C ILE A 164 3.01 -15.10 -25.92
N ILE A 165 2.59 -15.12 -27.20
CA ILE A 165 1.80 -14.02 -27.78
C ILE A 165 0.48 -13.86 -27.02
N LYS A 166 -0.17 -14.99 -26.71
CA LYS A 166 -1.41 -15.03 -25.92
C LYS A 166 -1.22 -14.42 -24.53
N ASP A 167 -0.14 -14.78 -23.82
CA ASP A 167 0.18 -14.24 -22.49
C ASP A 167 0.51 -12.74 -22.52
N ILE A 168 1.19 -12.27 -23.56
CA ILE A 168 1.48 -10.83 -23.75
C ILE A 168 0.19 -10.04 -23.96
N ILE A 169 -0.70 -10.53 -24.82
CA ILE A 169 -1.99 -9.86 -25.05
C ILE A 169 -2.83 -9.90 -23.78
N ALA A 170 -2.94 -11.05 -23.12
CA ALA A 170 -3.69 -11.21 -21.88
C ALA A 170 -3.18 -10.26 -20.78
N SER A 171 -1.86 -10.20 -20.56
CA SER A 171 -1.25 -9.29 -19.57
C SER A 171 -1.51 -7.81 -19.90
N SER A 172 -1.48 -7.44 -21.18
CA SER A 172 -1.78 -6.07 -21.62
C SER A 172 -3.25 -5.71 -21.42
N VAL A 173 -4.17 -6.63 -21.71
CA VAL A 173 -5.60 -6.46 -21.42
C VAL A 173 -5.83 -6.33 -19.92
N ILE A 174 -5.18 -7.16 -19.09
CA ILE A 174 -5.25 -7.06 -17.63
C ILE A 174 -4.78 -5.67 -17.16
N GLU A 175 -3.64 -5.18 -17.66
CA GLU A 175 -3.11 -3.87 -17.29
C GLU A 175 -4.09 -2.73 -17.61
N ILE A 176 -4.69 -2.76 -18.81
CA ILE A 176 -5.69 -1.77 -19.24
C ILE A 176 -6.95 -1.81 -18.36
N LEU A 177 -7.43 -3.01 -18.02
CA LEU A 177 -8.68 -3.19 -17.28
C LEU A 177 -8.53 -2.88 -15.79
N PHE A 178 -7.41 -3.28 -15.19
CA PHE A 178 -7.20 -3.24 -13.74
C PHE A 178 -6.35 -2.07 -13.26
N GLY A 179 -5.57 -1.41 -14.12
CA GLY A 179 -4.67 -0.32 -13.71
C GLY A 179 -5.37 0.88 -13.05
N ASP A 180 -6.63 1.13 -13.37
CA ASP A 180 -7.45 2.17 -12.72
C ASP A 180 -8.28 1.65 -11.53
N LEU A 181 -8.43 0.32 -11.42
CA LEU A 181 -9.27 -0.33 -10.41
C LEU A 181 -8.49 -0.76 -9.18
N LEU A 182 -7.24 -1.16 -9.36
CA LEU A 182 -6.33 -1.64 -8.31
C LEU A 182 -5.13 -0.70 -8.20
N PRO A 183 -4.87 -0.12 -7.02
CA PRO A 183 -3.71 0.74 -6.83
C PRO A 183 -2.43 -0.10 -6.69
N ASN A 184 -1.29 0.46 -7.09
CA ASN A 184 0.01 -0.09 -6.67
C ASN A 184 0.16 0.14 -5.16
N ALA A 185 0.60 -0.86 -4.42
CA ALA A 185 0.77 -0.74 -2.98
C ALA A 185 2.24 -0.55 -2.59
N PHE A 186 2.50 0.35 -1.66
CA PHE A 186 3.73 0.38 -0.89
C PHE A 186 3.39 0.20 0.58
N ILE A 187 4.18 -0.58 1.31
CA ILE A 187 3.98 -0.78 2.75
C ILE A 187 5.18 -0.32 3.55
N ALA A 188 4.93 0.32 4.68
CA ALA A 188 5.87 0.55 5.76
C ALA A 188 5.37 -0.24 6.98
N SER A 189 5.86 -1.47 7.15
CA SER A 189 5.43 -2.41 8.20
C SER A 189 5.91 -1.96 9.58
N ALA A 190 5.38 -2.53 10.66
CA ALA A 190 5.84 -2.20 12.02
C ALA A 190 7.34 -2.54 12.23
N GLU A 191 7.84 -3.56 11.54
CA GLU A 191 9.23 -4.04 11.60
C GLU A 191 10.20 -3.24 10.73
N ARG A 192 9.73 -2.22 9.98
CA ARG A 192 10.55 -1.36 9.10
C ARG A 192 11.76 -0.75 9.79
N THR A 193 11.65 -0.46 11.09
CA THR A 193 12.76 0.08 11.90
C THR A 193 13.91 -0.92 11.97
N GLY A 194 13.62 -2.22 12.10
CA GLY A 194 14.62 -3.28 12.09
C GLY A 194 15.33 -3.39 10.74
N ALA A 195 14.58 -3.30 9.63
CA ALA A 195 15.15 -3.29 8.28
C ALA A 195 16.14 -2.12 8.08
N ALA A 196 15.82 -0.94 8.62
CA ALA A 196 16.71 0.22 8.58
C ALA A 196 17.98 0.06 9.42
N ILE A 197 17.89 -0.63 10.58
CA ILE A 197 19.03 -0.85 11.48
C ILE A 197 20.01 -1.87 10.87
N PHE A 198 19.51 -3.03 10.44
CA PHE A 198 20.34 -4.15 10.00
C PHE A 198 20.66 -4.13 8.49
N LYS A 199 20.52 -2.96 7.84
CA LYS A 199 20.74 -2.81 6.40
C LYS A 199 22.11 -3.37 5.99
N ASN A 200 23.17 -3.01 6.71
CA ASN A 200 24.53 -3.39 6.39
C ASN A 200 24.77 -4.90 6.64
N GLU A 201 24.29 -5.43 7.77
CA GLU A 201 24.42 -6.84 8.14
C GLU A 201 23.71 -7.78 7.15
N LEU A 202 22.54 -7.36 6.63
CA LEU A 202 21.79 -8.12 5.64
C LEU A 202 22.56 -8.23 4.30
N ASP A 203 23.29 -7.18 3.91
CA ASP A 203 24.15 -7.22 2.74
C ASP A 203 25.40 -8.09 2.96
N PHE A 204 25.97 -8.09 4.17
CA PHE A 204 27.08 -8.98 4.53
C PHE A 204 26.67 -10.46 4.50
N ALA A 205 25.50 -10.81 5.04
CA ALA A 205 24.99 -12.18 5.03
C ALA A 205 24.85 -12.71 3.59
N ARG A 206 24.27 -11.91 2.67
CA ARG A 206 24.16 -12.27 1.25
C ARG A 206 25.51 -12.37 0.56
N THR A 207 26.42 -11.43 0.80
CA THR A 207 27.76 -11.48 0.21
C THR A 207 28.53 -12.72 0.66
N ARG A 208 28.36 -13.13 1.92
CA ARG A 208 28.92 -14.38 2.45
C ARG A 208 28.32 -15.60 1.77
N LEU A 209 26.99 -15.64 1.59
CA LEU A 209 26.32 -16.71 0.83
C LEU A 209 26.83 -16.81 -0.61
N LEU A 210 26.96 -15.68 -1.33
CA LEU A 210 27.51 -15.65 -2.69
C LEU A 210 28.97 -16.15 -2.73
N LYS A 211 29.78 -15.84 -1.73
CA LYS A 211 31.16 -16.36 -1.62
C LYS A 211 31.21 -17.86 -1.35
N GLU A 212 30.28 -18.39 -0.55
CA GLU A 212 30.14 -19.84 -0.31
C GLU A 212 29.60 -20.57 -1.57
N MET A 213 28.72 -19.92 -2.34
CA MET A 213 28.24 -20.41 -3.66
C MET A 213 29.38 -20.59 -4.67
N HIS A 214 30.41 -19.75 -4.61
CA HIS A 214 31.61 -19.90 -5.46
C HIS A 214 32.51 -21.08 -5.03
N LYS A 215 32.39 -21.54 -3.79
CA LYS A 215 33.25 -22.61 -3.25
C LYS A 215 32.63 -24.01 -3.37
N ASN A 216 31.30 -24.14 -3.30
CA ASN A 216 30.62 -25.43 -3.35
C ASN A 216 29.76 -25.56 -4.62
N LYS A 217 30.16 -26.45 -5.54
CA LYS A 217 29.46 -26.71 -6.82
C LYS A 217 28.16 -27.53 -6.68
N ASP A 218 27.94 -28.18 -5.55
CA ASP A 218 26.81 -29.11 -5.32
C ASP A 218 25.61 -28.47 -4.61
N ILE A 219 25.67 -27.18 -4.28
CA ILE A 219 24.54 -26.48 -3.64
C ILE A 219 23.68 -25.85 -4.73
N ASN A 220 22.41 -26.25 -4.82
CA ASN A 220 21.45 -25.61 -5.72
C ASN A 220 21.32 -24.11 -5.35
N PRO A 221 21.83 -23.19 -6.20
CA PRO A 221 21.90 -21.77 -5.88
C PRO A 221 20.54 -21.15 -5.59
N ILE A 222 19.52 -21.64 -6.29
CA ILE A 222 18.13 -21.21 -6.17
C ILE A 222 17.60 -21.65 -4.80
N GLU A 223 17.75 -22.92 -4.46
CA GLU A 223 17.23 -23.48 -3.20
C GLU A 223 17.86 -22.83 -1.96
N LEU A 224 19.14 -22.45 -1.99
CA LEU A 224 19.83 -21.78 -0.88
C LEU A 224 19.51 -20.27 -0.81
N LEU A 225 19.32 -19.60 -1.95
CA LEU A 225 18.89 -18.21 -2.00
C LEU A 225 17.47 -18.03 -1.45
N PHE A 226 16.57 -18.98 -1.72
CA PHE A 226 15.18 -18.94 -1.26
C PHE A 226 14.97 -19.57 0.13
N LYS A 227 15.91 -20.38 0.64
CA LYS A 227 15.78 -21.07 1.95
C LYS A 227 15.57 -20.15 3.15
N ASN A 228 16.05 -18.89 3.08
CA ASN A 228 15.98 -17.93 4.20
C ASN A 228 14.93 -16.82 4.00
N TYR A 229 14.21 -16.77 2.88
CA TYR A 229 13.14 -15.78 2.66
C TYR A 229 11.77 -16.24 3.19
N HIS A 230 11.64 -17.50 3.61
CA HIS A 230 10.42 -18.03 4.23
C HIS A 230 10.29 -17.72 5.74
N ASP A 231 11.23 -16.99 6.35
CA ASP A 231 11.21 -16.70 7.79
C ASP A 231 10.45 -15.40 8.15
N TYR A 232 10.17 -14.54 7.15
CA TYR A 232 9.52 -13.26 7.36
C TYR A 232 8.28 -13.12 6.47
N ALA A 233 7.23 -12.51 7.02
CA ALA A 233 6.05 -12.18 6.22
C ALA A 233 6.42 -11.27 5.04
N LEU A 234 5.75 -11.45 3.90
CA LEU A 234 6.02 -10.75 2.65
C LEU A 234 6.16 -9.21 2.79
N PRO A 235 5.32 -8.50 3.58
CA PRO A 235 5.53 -7.06 3.82
C PRO A 235 6.89 -6.70 4.42
N VAL A 236 7.39 -7.53 5.34
CA VAL A 236 8.68 -7.33 6.02
C VAL A 236 9.81 -7.57 5.04
N GLU A 237 9.72 -8.63 4.23
CA GLU A 237 10.66 -8.91 3.14
C GLU A 237 10.74 -7.71 2.17
N LYS A 238 9.60 -7.20 1.72
CA LYS A 238 9.54 -6.03 0.81
C LYS A 238 10.16 -4.79 1.44
N ASN A 239 10.01 -4.60 2.74
CA ASN A 239 10.64 -3.49 3.48
C ASN A 239 12.16 -3.63 3.54
N VAL A 240 12.66 -4.84 3.72
CA VAL A 240 14.10 -5.16 3.64
C VAL A 240 14.63 -4.91 2.22
N GLU A 241 13.98 -5.43 1.19
CA GLU A 241 14.36 -5.22 -0.21
C GLU A 241 14.40 -3.73 -0.59
N PHE A 242 13.39 -2.98 -0.16
CA PHE A 242 13.31 -1.55 -0.36
C PHE A 242 14.47 -0.81 0.33
N THR A 243 14.74 -1.14 1.59
CA THR A 243 15.81 -0.52 2.38
C THR A 243 17.21 -0.76 1.80
N ARG A 244 17.41 -1.93 1.20
CA ARG A 244 18.66 -2.26 0.49
C ARG A 244 18.80 -1.50 -0.83
N SER A 245 17.68 -1.12 -1.43
CA SER A 245 17.64 -0.42 -2.71
C SER A 245 17.68 1.11 -2.60
N LEU A 246 17.74 1.68 -1.38
CA LEU A 246 17.59 3.13 -1.16
C LEU A 246 18.61 3.96 -1.96
N GLU A 247 19.85 3.51 -2.07
CA GLU A 247 20.91 4.25 -2.78
C GLU A 247 20.65 4.36 -4.29
N LYS A 248 19.97 3.35 -4.86
CA LYS A 248 19.49 3.38 -6.24
C LYS A 248 18.24 4.24 -6.38
N ILE A 249 17.35 4.17 -5.39
CA ILE A 249 16.04 4.84 -5.40
C ILE A 249 16.18 6.36 -5.35
N VAL A 250 17.10 6.90 -4.54
CA VAL A 250 17.30 8.36 -4.37
C VAL A 250 17.66 9.08 -5.68
N ARG A 251 18.11 8.35 -6.70
CA ARG A 251 18.41 8.90 -8.03
C ARG A 251 17.14 9.25 -8.84
N LYS A 252 15.96 8.96 -8.32
CA LYS A 252 14.67 9.25 -8.92
C LYS A 252 13.93 10.28 -8.07
N ASP A 253 13.10 11.10 -8.71
CA ASP A 253 12.18 12.00 -8.02
C ASP A 253 10.74 11.61 -8.34
N SER A 254 9.92 11.49 -7.28
CA SER A 254 8.48 11.31 -7.41
C SER A 254 7.80 12.60 -7.91
N PHE A 255 6.52 12.50 -8.29
CA PHE A 255 5.74 13.71 -8.60
C PHE A 255 5.60 14.61 -7.36
N ILE A 256 5.53 14.02 -6.16
CA ILE A 256 5.43 14.76 -4.89
C ILE A 256 6.68 15.62 -4.67
N ALA A 257 7.88 15.07 -4.92
CA ALA A 257 9.12 15.85 -4.78
C ALA A 257 9.19 17.05 -5.74
N LYS A 258 8.61 16.91 -6.93
CA LYS A 258 8.62 17.94 -7.99
C LYS A 258 7.55 18.99 -7.80
N GLU A 259 6.33 18.57 -7.45
CA GLU A 259 5.12 19.40 -7.46
C GLU A 259 4.69 19.85 -6.05
N HIS A 260 5.06 19.09 -5.00
CA HIS A 260 4.66 19.33 -3.61
C HIS A 260 5.85 19.26 -2.62
N PRO A 261 6.91 20.06 -2.83
CA PRO A 261 8.13 20.01 -2.00
C PRO A 261 7.90 20.44 -0.55
N ASP A 262 6.81 21.15 -0.26
CA ASP A 262 6.36 21.53 1.08
C ASP A 262 6.02 20.32 1.96
N ILE A 263 5.47 19.24 1.39
CA ILE A 263 5.22 17.98 2.11
C ILE A 263 6.54 17.39 2.60
N LEU A 264 7.58 17.36 1.75
CA LEU A 264 8.91 16.89 2.12
C LEU A 264 9.58 17.80 3.16
N LYS A 265 9.34 19.12 3.11
CA LYS A 265 9.82 20.05 4.14
C LYS A 265 9.16 19.77 5.50
N LYS A 266 7.84 19.57 5.55
CA LYS A 266 7.12 19.16 6.78
C LYS A 266 7.69 17.85 7.33
N PHE A 267 7.92 16.87 6.45
CA PHE A 267 8.49 15.59 6.86
C PHE A 267 9.90 15.74 7.45
N ASN A 268 10.78 16.49 6.80
CA ASN A 268 12.14 16.75 7.31
C ASN A 268 12.14 17.51 8.65
N ASN A 269 11.11 18.33 8.93
CA ASN A 269 10.95 18.97 10.22
C ASN A 269 10.64 17.95 11.33
N ILE A 270 9.77 16.95 11.08
CA ILE A 270 9.52 15.85 12.02
C ILE A 270 10.82 15.09 12.34
N LEU A 271 11.66 14.87 11.32
CA LEU A 271 12.94 14.18 11.47
C LEU A 271 14.00 15.01 12.18
N GLY A 272 13.85 16.33 12.24
CA GLY A 272 14.88 17.24 12.75
C GLY A 272 16.14 17.29 11.88
N GLY A 273 16.03 16.99 10.58
CA GLY A 273 17.17 16.89 9.67
C GLY A 273 16.80 16.34 8.29
N GLN A 274 17.80 15.91 7.52
CA GLN A 274 17.61 15.39 6.16
C GLN A 274 18.47 14.15 5.90
N CYS A 275 17.90 13.16 5.22
CA CYS A 275 18.64 12.03 4.65
C CYS A 275 19.30 12.47 3.33
N LYS A 276 20.59 12.17 3.16
CA LYS A 276 21.39 12.55 1.98
C LYS A 276 22.35 11.44 1.58
N ILE A 277 22.76 11.46 0.32
CA ILE A 277 23.77 10.56 -0.22
C ILE A 277 25.12 11.29 -0.32
N ASP A 278 26.20 10.60 0.03
CA ASP A 278 27.57 11.12 -0.12
C ASP A 278 28.17 10.81 -1.51
N LYS A 279 29.44 11.18 -1.72
CA LYS A 279 30.12 10.95 -2.99
C LYS A 279 30.33 9.45 -3.30
N ASN A 280 30.32 8.59 -2.28
CA ASN A 280 30.51 7.15 -2.39
C ASN A 280 29.16 6.41 -2.50
N SER A 281 28.07 7.13 -2.73
CA SER A 281 26.69 6.60 -2.74
C SER A 281 26.20 6.08 -1.38
N ASN A 282 26.89 6.37 -0.27
CA ASN A 282 26.43 5.97 1.06
C ASN A 282 25.35 6.92 1.56
N LEU A 283 24.29 6.32 2.12
CA LEU A 283 23.20 7.07 2.74
C LEU A 283 23.55 7.49 4.17
N TYR A 284 23.39 8.77 4.49
CA TYR A 284 23.60 9.33 5.83
C TYR A 284 22.48 10.29 6.23
N PHE A 285 22.28 10.48 7.53
CA PHE A 285 21.40 11.50 8.10
C PHE A 285 22.21 12.71 8.55
N LYS A 286 21.74 13.91 8.18
CA LYS A 286 22.31 15.19 8.63
C LYS A 286 21.30 15.93 9.51
N PRO A 287 21.52 16.03 10.83
CA PRO A 287 20.68 16.81 11.73
C PRO A 287 20.67 18.30 11.35
N LYS A 288 19.53 18.97 11.54
CA LYS A 288 19.38 20.41 11.30
C LYS A 288 20.29 21.19 12.25
N GLY A 289 21.01 22.18 11.71
CA GLY A 289 21.95 23.00 12.50
C GLY A 289 23.26 22.31 12.88
N SER A 290 23.48 21.06 12.46
CA SER A 290 24.73 20.33 12.69
C SER A 290 25.45 20.02 11.38
N ASN A 291 26.78 19.95 11.43
CA ASN A 291 27.60 19.44 10.32
C ASN A 291 27.97 17.96 10.47
N ILE A 292 27.54 17.32 11.56
CA ILE A 292 27.72 15.88 11.77
C ILE A 292 26.92 15.10 10.72
N LYS A 293 27.56 14.08 10.15
CA LYS A 293 26.92 13.08 9.30
C LYS A 293 26.82 11.81 10.11
N LEU A 294 25.61 11.30 10.27
CA LEU A 294 25.33 10.08 11.00
C LEU A 294 25.01 8.98 9.99
N GLU A 295 25.55 7.79 10.18
CA GLU A 295 25.01 6.62 9.51
C GLU A 295 23.54 6.42 9.93
N ILE A 296 22.76 5.73 9.09
CA ILE A 296 21.34 5.52 9.39
C ILE A 296 21.14 4.76 10.70
N GLY A 297 22.03 3.80 11.02
CA GLY A 297 22.01 3.09 12.30
C GLY A 297 22.27 3.98 13.52
N GLU A 298 23.02 5.07 13.35
CA GLU A 298 23.37 6.04 14.40
C GLU A 298 22.30 7.13 14.58
N SER A 299 21.32 7.21 13.68
CA SER A 299 20.25 8.19 13.73
C SER A 299 19.19 7.86 14.80
N SER A 300 18.30 8.83 15.10
CA SER A 300 17.22 8.61 16.07
C SER A 300 16.26 7.51 15.63
N SER A 301 15.55 6.90 16.58
CA SER A 301 14.56 5.85 16.27
C SER A 301 13.41 6.37 15.39
N ALA A 302 13.06 7.65 15.51
CA ALA A 302 12.09 8.33 14.64
C ALA A 302 12.58 8.43 13.17
N VAL A 303 13.85 8.77 12.96
CA VAL A 303 14.45 8.79 11.61
C VAL A 303 14.42 7.40 10.99
N ARG A 304 14.82 6.38 11.77
CA ARG A 304 14.81 4.98 11.31
C ARG A 304 13.40 4.47 11.00
N SER A 305 12.40 4.77 11.85
CA SER A 305 11.03 4.30 11.63
C SER A 305 10.35 4.98 10.43
N LEU A 306 10.69 6.24 10.14
CA LEU A 306 10.08 6.98 9.03
C LEU A 306 10.89 6.94 7.72
N LEU A 307 12.04 6.26 7.71
CA LEU A 307 12.94 6.20 6.57
C LEU A 307 12.26 5.65 5.31
N SER A 308 11.56 4.53 5.43
CA SER A 308 10.91 3.91 4.27
C SER A 308 9.81 4.83 3.70
N THR A 309 9.04 5.47 4.58
CA THR A 309 7.97 6.40 4.23
C THR A 309 8.49 7.64 3.50
N ILE A 310 9.52 8.33 4.03
CA ILE A 310 10.03 9.54 3.36
C ILE A 310 10.65 9.22 2.00
N PHE A 311 11.35 8.08 1.87
CA PHE A 311 11.92 7.67 0.58
C PHE A 311 10.86 7.28 -0.42
N TYR A 312 9.79 6.62 0.02
CA TYR A 312 8.63 6.37 -0.83
C TYR A 312 8.07 7.69 -1.39
N ILE A 313 7.74 8.62 -0.48
CA ILE A 313 7.15 9.92 -0.82
C ILE A 313 8.07 10.71 -1.76
N ALA A 314 9.37 10.75 -1.48
CA ALA A 314 10.32 11.57 -2.24
C ALA A 314 10.69 10.99 -3.61
N HIS A 315 10.72 9.67 -3.77
CA HIS A 315 11.43 9.07 -4.92
C HIS A 315 10.62 8.12 -5.79
N ILE A 316 9.55 7.49 -5.27
CA ILE A 316 8.83 6.44 -6.02
C ILE A 316 7.32 6.61 -6.09
N ALA A 317 6.72 7.43 -5.21
CA ALA A 317 5.29 7.64 -5.20
C ALA A 317 4.76 8.09 -6.57
N LYS A 318 3.64 7.49 -6.99
CA LYS A 318 2.90 7.86 -8.20
C LYS A 318 1.45 8.19 -7.84
N PRO A 319 0.75 9.01 -8.66
CA PRO A 319 -0.66 9.29 -8.44
C PRO A 319 -1.49 8.00 -8.36
N ASN A 320 -2.48 7.96 -7.47
CA ASN A 320 -3.37 6.81 -7.21
C ASN A 320 -2.68 5.56 -6.60
N ASP A 321 -1.42 5.64 -6.19
CA ASP A 321 -0.81 4.60 -5.36
C ASP A 321 -1.51 4.50 -3.99
N LEU A 322 -1.36 3.34 -3.34
CA LEU A 322 -1.79 3.07 -1.98
C LEU A 322 -0.56 2.99 -1.05
N LEU A 323 -0.37 4.02 -0.23
CA LEU A 323 0.60 4.03 0.85
C LEU A 323 0.00 3.39 2.11
N ILE A 324 0.53 2.23 2.47
CA ILE A 324 0.18 1.48 3.67
C ILE A 324 1.22 1.73 4.75
N ILE A 325 0.80 2.13 5.96
CA ILE A 325 1.72 2.31 7.10
C ILE A 325 1.13 1.65 8.34
N ASP A 326 1.82 0.64 8.86
CA ASP A 326 1.47 0.06 10.15
C ASP A 326 2.10 0.87 11.28
N GLU A 327 1.29 1.35 12.21
CA GLU A 327 1.70 2.12 13.39
C GLU A 327 2.65 3.28 13.02
N PRO A 328 2.18 4.30 12.26
CA PRO A 328 2.99 5.47 11.91
C PRO A 328 3.50 6.23 13.14
N GLU A 329 2.85 6.08 14.30
CA GLU A 329 3.23 6.68 15.58
C GLU A 329 4.49 6.08 16.23
N LEU A 330 4.98 4.92 15.76
CA LEU A 330 6.11 4.25 16.39
C LEU A 330 7.34 5.16 16.46
N ASN A 331 7.85 5.31 17.68
CA ASN A 331 8.99 6.17 18.05
C ASN A 331 8.76 7.68 17.90
N LEU A 332 7.52 8.14 17.71
CA LEU A 332 7.20 9.57 17.58
C LEU A 332 6.65 10.18 18.87
N HIS A 333 7.12 11.38 19.19
CA HIS A 333 6.52 12.24 20.21
C HIS A 333 5.07 12.62 19.81
N PRO A 334 4.12 12.84 20.75
CA PRO A 334 2.74 13.22 20.43
C PRO A 334 2.60 14.39 19.45
N GLU A 335 3.46 15.40 19.55
CA GLU A 335 3.50 16.51 18.60
C GLU A 335 3.78 16.03 17.16
N ASN A 336 4.78 15.17 16.99
CA ASN A 336 5.13 14.58 15.69
C ASN A 336 4.06 13.60 15.19
N GLN A 337 3.28 12.98 16.08
CA GLN A 337 2.12 12.17 15.71
C GLN A 337 0.99 13.02 15.09
N ARG A 338 0.81 14.27 15.55
CA ARG A 338 -0.12 15.21 14.90
C ARG A 338 0.42 15.64 13.54
N LEU A 339 1.70 15.99 13.45
CA LEU A 339 2.31 16.40 12.20
C LEU A 339 2.30 15.29 11.14
N ILE A 340 2.52 14.02 11.52
CA ILE A 340 2.43 12.91 10.56
C ILE A 340 0.99 12.75 10.05
N ALA A 341 -0.03 12.93 10.89
CA ALA A 341 -1.43 12.90 10.46
C ALA A 341 -1.73 14.02 9.43
N GLN A 342 -1.22 15.23 9.64
CA GLN A 342 -1.34 16.33 8.67
C GLN A 342 -0.65 15.99 7.33
N ILE A 343 0.55 15.42 7.37
CA ILE A 343 1.25 14.95 6.16
C ILE A 343 0.43 13.89 5.42
N LEU A 344 -0.12 12.91 6.13
CA LEU A 344 -0.96 11.87 5.52
C LEU A 344 -2.22 12.48 4.90
N ALA A 345 -2.82 13.50 5.51
CA ALA A 345 -3.93 14.24 4.91
C ALA A 345 -3.50 15.02 3.65
N ASN A 346 -2.32 15.63 3.63
CA ASN A 346 -1.78 16.27 2.43
C ASN A 346 -1.63 15.24 1.29
N LEU A 347 -1.10 14.04 1.57
CA LEU A 347 -0.95 12.97 0.59
C LEU A 347 -2.31 12.55 0.00
N VAL A 348 -3.33 12.42 0.85
CA VAL A 348 -4.72 12.13 0.45
C VAL A 348 -5.25 13.18 -0.51
N ASN A 349 -5.02 14.46 -0.22
CA ASN A 349 -5.51 15.57 -1.02
C ASN A 349 -4.81 15.71 -2.39
N ILE A 350 -3.60 15.16 -2.55
CA ILE A 350 -2.89 15.11 -3.84
C ILE A 350 -3.08 13.77 -4.59
N GLY A 351 -4.02 12.93 -4.13
CA GLY A 351 -4.43 11.72 -4.83
C GLY A 351 -3.65 10.45 -4.51
N ILE A 352 -2.85 10.44 -3.43
CA ILE A 352 -2.31 9.20 -2.84
C ILE A 352 -3.36 8.62 -1.91
N LYS A 353 -3.67 7.33 -2.07
CA LYS A 353 -4.50 6.62 -1.09
C LYS A 353 -3.63 6.26 0.10
N VAL A 354 -4.12 6.48 1.30
CA VAL A 354 -3.41 6.17 2.54
C VAL A 354 -4.21 5.13 3.32
N PHE A 355 -3.55 4.06 3.74
CA PHE A 355 -4.09 3.06 4.65
C PHE A 355 -3.17 2.96 5.87
N ILE A 356 -3.70 3.20 7.07
CA ILE A 356 -2.91 3.04 8.28
C ILE A 356 -3.56 2.10 9.27
N THR A 357 -2.72 1.43 10.05
CA THR A 357 -3.12 0.89 11.34
C THR A 357 -2.53 1.72 12.46
N THR A 358 -3.28 1.96 13.53
CA THR A 358 -2.78 2.81 14.63
C THR A 358 -3.42 2.48 15.97
N HIS A 359 -2.68 2.81 17.03
CA HIS A 359 -3.07 2.84 18.42
C HIS A 359 -3.14 4.26 18.97
N SER A 360 -2.77 5.25 18.17
CA SER A 360 -2.61 6.63 18.63
C SER A 360 -3.92 7.40 18.62
N ASP A 361 -4.42 7.74 19.80
CA ASP A 361 -5.50 8.72 19.94
C ASP A 361 -5.07 10.11 19.41
N TYR A 362 -3.78 10.46 19.39
CA TYR A 362 -3.31 11.73 18.84
C TYR A 362 -3.52 11.81 17.32
N ILE A 363 -3.20 10.74 16.59
CA ILE A 363 -3.41 10.67 15.14
C ILE A 363 -4.90 10.73 14.82
N ILE A 364 -5.71 9.95 15.53
CA ILE A 364 -7.18 9.96 15.35
C ILE A 364 -7.77 11.34 15.62
N LYS A 365 -7.41 11.95 16.75
CA LYS A 365 -7.91 13.28 17.11
C LYS A 365 -7.47 14.32 16.09
N GLU A 366 -6.25 14.25 15.59
CA GLU A 366 -5.79 15.16 14.56
C GLU A 366 -6.61 15.01 13.27
N PHE A 367 -6.84 13.78 12.78
CA PHE A 367 -7.75 13.59 11.63
C PHE A 367 -9.16 14.11 11.89
N SER A 368 -9.69 13.91 13.10
CA SER A 368 -10.98 14.47 13.51
C SER A 368 -10.98 16.00 13.45
N THR A 369 -9.94 16.64 13.95
CA THR A 369 -9.75 18.10 13.88
C THR A 369 -9.69 18.58 12.43
N LEU A 370 -8.91 17.93 11.57
CA LEU A 370 -8.79 18.29 10.16
C LEU A 370 -10.11 18.18 9.38
N ILE A 371 -11.00 17.26 9.79
CA ILE A 371 -12.36 17.14 9.26
C ILE A 371 -13.24 18.29 9.77
N MET A 372 -13.21 18.56 11.08
CA MET A 372 -14.03 19.60 11.72
C MET A 372 -13.67 21.02 11.25
N LEU A 373 -12.37 21.28 11.04
CA LEU A 373 -11.89 22.56 10.48
C LEU A 373 -12.39 22.79 9.05
N ASN A 374 -12.73 21.73 8.33
CA ASN A 374 -13.28 21.78 6.97
C ASN A 374 -14.81 21.77 6.93
N SER A 375 -15.48 21.83 8.08
CA SER A 375 -16.93 21.64 8.19
C SER A 375 -17.74 22.76 7.52
N ASP A 376 -17.20 23.99 7.54
CA ASP A 376 -17.82 25.16 6.94
C ASP A 376 -16.72 26.13 6.47
N SER A 377 -16.50 26.17 5.15
CA SER A 377 -15.46 27.00 4.54
C SER A 377 -15.74 28.50 4.64
N GLU A 378 -16.97 28.92 4.94
CA GLU A 378 -17.33 30.32 5.07
C GLU A 378 -17.32 30.82 6.52
N ASN A 379 -17.11 29.94 7.48
CA ASN A 379 -17.09 30.30 8.89
C ASN A 379 -15.80 31.03 9.27
N ASP A 380 -15.88 32.33 9.53
CA ASP A 380 -14.73 33.18 9.88
C ASP A 380 -14.00 32.74 11.17
N TYR A 381 -14.72 32.14 12.13
CA TYR A 381 -14.10 31.60 13.34
C TYR A 381 -13.21 30.40 13.04
N LEU A 382 -13.64 29.48 12.16
CA LEU A 382 -12.82 28.35 11.73
C LEU A 382 -11.60 28.81 10.92
N LYS A 383 -11.78 29.79 10.01
CA LYS A 383 -10.67 30.40 9.27
C LYS A 383 -9.62 31.01 10.22
N THR A 384 -10.07 31.61 11.32
CA THR A 384 -9.19 32.16 12.35
C THR A 384 -8.40 31.06 13.05
N ILE A 385 -9.06 29.97 13.50
CA ILE A 385 -8.37 28.83 14.14
C ILE A 385 -7.34 28.21 13.19
N ILE A 386 -7.69 28.01 11.91
CA ILE A 386 -6.76 27.46 10.90
C ILE A 386 -5.49 28.30 10.86
N LYS A 387 -5.62 29.63 10.83
CA LYS A 387 -4.48 30.55 10.78
C LYS A 387 -3.67 30.55 12.08
N ASP A 388 -4.34 30.64 13.22
CA ASP A 388 -3.68 30.80 14.54
C ASP A 388 -2.93 29.53 14.96
N GLU A 389 -3.46 28.36 14.63
CA GLU A 389 -2.85 27.06 14.91
C GLU A 389 -1.88 26.59 13.79
N GLY A 390 -1.69 27.39 12.74
CA GLY A 390 -0.72 27.12 11.67
C GLY A 390 -1.12 26.02 10.68
N TYR A 391 -2.42 25.72 10.58
CA TYR A 391 -2.95 24.81 9.56
C TYR A 391 -2.98 25.47 8.17
N SER A 392 -2.87 24.64 7.14
CA SER A 392 -3.06 25.02 5.75
C SER A 392 -4.32 24.39 5.17
N SER A 393 -4.85 24.97 4.10
CA SER A 393 -6.01 24.40 3.37
C SER A 393 -5.75 22.98 2.87
N ASN A 394 -4.49 22.65 2.59
CA ASN A 394 -4.09 21.32 2.12
C ASN A 394 -4.09 20.26 3.23
N ASP A 395 -4.14 20.66 4.51
CA ASP A 395 -4.23 19.74 5.65
C ASP A 395 -5.66 19.24 5.87
N LEU A 396 -6.65 19.97 5.39
CA LEU A 396 -8.07 19.72 5.68
C LEU A 396 -8.59 18.46 4.99
N LEU A 397 -9.48 17.72 5.67
CA LEU A 397 -10.08 16.49 5.15
C LEU A 397 -11.59 16.64 5.01
N LYS A 398 -12.18 15.96 4.03
CA LYS A 398 -13.65 15.82 3.90
C LYS A 398 -14.09 14.49 4.50
N PRO A 399 -15.26 14.42 5.15
CA PRO A 399 -15.76 13.17 5.74
C PRO A 399 -15.80 11.99 4.75
N GLN A 400 -16.13 12.24 3.48
CA GLN A 400 -16.27 11.21 2.45
C GLN A 400 -14.92 10.60 2.03
N GLN A 401 -13.80 11.31 2.23
CA GLN A 401 -12.45 10.80 1.95
C GLN A 401 -12.02 9.75 2.98
N VAL A 402 -12.59 9.78 4.20
CA VAL A 402 -12.14 8.99 5.34
C VAL A 402 -13.02 7.76 5.55
N LYS A 403 -12.38 6.59 5.66
CA LYS A 403 -12.99 5.34 6.10
C LYS A 403 -12.27 4.86 7.34
N MET A 404 -13.00 4.61 8.42
CA MET A 404 -12.38 4.19 9.67
C MET A 404 -13.07 2.97 10.26
N TYR A 405 -12.26 2.09 10.85
CA TYR A 405 -12.70 0.85 11.46
C TYR A 405 -12.00 0.60 12.80
N VAL A 406 -12.73 0.11 13.80
CA VAL A 406 -12.16 -0.38 15.06
C VAL A 406 -12.05 -1.90 15.03
N ALA A 407 -10.84 -2.40 15.16
CA ALA A 407 -10.56 -3.81 15.40
C ALA A 407 -10.88 -4.16 16.86
N LYS A 408 -12.00 -4.86 17.08
CA LYS A 408 -12.46 -5.25 18.43
C LYS A 408 -13.34 -6.49 18.41
N LYS A 409 -13.61 -7.05 19.60
CA LYS A 409 -14.67 -8.05 19.76
C LYS A 409 -16.03 -7.37 19.67
N ALA A 410 -16.82 -7.72 18.65
CA ALA A 410 -18.18 -7.21 18.48
C ALA A 410 -19.16 -8.34 18.17
N SER A 411 -20.44 -8.09 18.44
CA SER A 411 -21.52 -9.03 18.12
C SER A 411 -21.84 -8.97 16.63
N VAL A 412 -21.37 -9.97 15.88
CA VAL A 412 -21.48 -10.04 14.42
C VAL A 412 -22.26 -11.28 13.99
N LYS A 413 -23.08 -11.12 12.94
CA LYS A 413 -23.76 -12.24 12.28
C LYS A 413 -22.79 -12.84 11.26
N LEU A 414 -22.18 -13.97 11.62
CA LEU A 414 -21.31 -14.70 10.69
C LEU A 414 -22.13 -15.21 9.50
N GLU A 415 -21.53 -15.24 8.31
CA GLU A 415 -22.18 -15.79 7.12
C GLU A 415 -22.58 -17.25 7.37
N GLY A 416 -23.83 -17.60 7.04
CA GLY A 416 -24.43 -18.91 7.33
C GLY A 416 -25.11 -19.04 8.71
N ASN A 417 -24.85 -18.13 9.65
CA ASN A 417 -25.45 -18.19 10.99
C ASN A 417 -26.76 -17.40 11.10
N LYS A 418 -27.73 -17.94 11.85
CA LYS A 418 -28.98 -17.24 12.17
C LYS A 418 -28.82 -16.20 13.29
N ILE A 419 -27.91 -16.44 14.24
CA ILE A 419 -27.72 -15.64 15.46
C ILE A 419 -26.37 -14.90 15.42
N LYS A 420 -26.31 -13.71 16.03
CA LYS A 420 -25.05 -12.96 16.21
C LYS A 420 -24.20 -13.58 17.31
N THR A 421 -22.89 -13.69 17.08
CA THR A 421 -21.94 -14.17 18.08
C THR A 421 -20.81 -13.15 18.25
N LYS A 422 -20.21 -13.11 19.45
CA LYS A 422 -19.16 -12.13 19.77
C LYS A 422 -17.81 -12.62 19.25
N ASN A 423 -17.29 -11.97 18.21
CA ASN A 423 -16.04 -12.35 17.55
C ASN A 423 -15.16 -11.12 17.28
N ASN A 424 -13.85 -11.33 17.07
CA ASN A 424 -13.00 -10.25 16.56
C ASN A 424 -13.37 -9.95 15.11
N THR A 425 -13.56 -8.67 14.83
CA THR A 425 -14.00 -8.12 13.55
C THR A 425 -13.58 -6.65 13.45
N LEU A 426 -13.86 -6.05 12.30
CA LEU A 426 -13.68 -4.63 12.06
C LEU A 426 -15.05 -3.95 12.12
N VAL A 427 -15.23 -3.02 13.04
CA VAL A 427 -16.48 -2.26 13.20
C VAL A 427 -16.31 -0.89 12.57
N PRO A 428 -17.12 -0.50 11.56
CA PRO A 428 -17.02 0.82 10.96
C PRO A 428 -17.30 1.93 11.97
N VAL A 429 -16.58 3.03 11.84
CA VAL A 429 -16.76 4.27 12.61
C VAL A 429 -17.43 5.31 11.72
N GLU A 430 -18.38 6.04 12.29
CA GLU A 430 -19.06 7.12 11.59
C GLU A 430 -18.18 8.38 11.57
N ILE A 431 -18.09 9.01 10.40
CA ILE A 431 -17.34 10.24 10.17
C ILE A 431 -18.35 11.34 9.87
N ASP A 432 -18.40 12.35 10.73
CA ASP A 432 -19.31 13.48 10.63
C ASP A 432 -18.56 14.78 10.33
N SER A 433 -19.16 15.65 9.54
CA SER A 433 -18.55 16.94 9.19
C SER A 433 -18.31 17.85 10.40
N LYS A 434 -19.22 17.89 11.38
CA LYS A 434 -19.18 18.83 12.52
C LYS A 434 -18.57 18.20 13.77
N LEU A 435 -18.85 16.92 14.01
CA LEU A 435 -18.35 16.18 15.17
C LEU A 435 -17.05 15.44 14.89
N GLY A 436 -16.57 15.44 13.64
CA GLY A 436 -15.39 14.73 13.21
C GLY A 436 -15.57 13.21 13.30
N ILE A 437 -14.58 12.52 13.86
CA ILE A 437 -14.62 11.07 14.04
C ILE A 437 -15.40 10.76 15.33
N LYS A 438 -16.58 10.14 15.21
CA LYS A 438 -17.35 9.75 16.40
C LYS A 438 -16.56 8.75 17.25
N ASP A 439 -16.64 8.90 18.57
CA ASP A 439 -15.82 8.15 19.54
C ASP A 439 -14.30 8.30 19.29
N SER A 440 -13.82 9.54 19.09
CA SER A 440 -12.41 9.84 18.81
C SER A 440 -11.40 9.34 19.85
N SER A 441 -11.85 8.99 21.06
CA SER A 441 -11.06 8.28 22.07
C SER A 441 -11.37 6.79 21.98
N PHE A 442 -10.52 6.02 21.29
CA PHE A 442 -10.66 4.57 21.26
C PHE A 442 -10.14 3.91 22.53
N ASP A 443 -9.38 4.67 23.34
CA ASP A 443 -8.91 4.22 24.63
C ASP A 443 -9.78 4.71 25.79
N GLY A 444 -10.68 3.84 26.26
CA GLY A 444 -11.38 4.05 27.54
C GLY A 444 -10.43 4.19 28.74
N THR A 445 -9.14 3.88 28.58
CA THR A 445 -8.11 4.10 29.60
C THR A 445 -7.90 5.58 29.87
N ILE A 446 -7.84 6.46 28.85
CA ILE A 446 -7.69 7.91 29.06
C ILE A 446 -8.90 8.45 29.83
N GLY A 447 -10.12 8.09 29.40
CA GLY A 447 -11.34 8.48 30.11
C GLY A 447 -11.36 7.98 31.57
N LYS A 448 -10.89 6.75 31.81
CA LYS A 448 -10.75 6.19 33.17
C LYS A 448 -9.70 6.95 33.98
N MET A 449 -8.57 7.32 33.38
CA MET A 449 -7.51 8.08 34.05
C MET A 449 -7.99 9.48 34.45
N ASN A 450 -8.63 10.20 33.52
CA ASN A 450 -9.20 11.52 33.80
C ASN A 450 -10.21 11.43 34.96
N LYS A 451 -11.12 10.43 34.92
CA LYS A 451 -12.08 10.20 36.00
C LYS A 451 -11.41 9.91 37.35
N ILE A 452 -10.34 9.12 37.37
CA ILE A 452 -9.57 8.83 38.59
C ILE A 452 -8.93 10.12 39.12
N GLN A 453 -8.33 10.92 38.24
CA GLN A 453 -7.66 12.18 38.61
C GLN A 453 -8.66 13.22 39.12
N GLU A 454 -9.80 13.39 38.44
CA GLU A 454 -10.90 14.23 38.92
C GLU A 454 -11.35 13.79 40.31
N ASN A 455 -11.55 12.48 40.53
CA ASN A 455 -11.91 11.95 41.84
C ASN A 455 -10.84 12.15 42.93
N ILE A 456 -9.57 12.39 42.58
CA ILE A 456 -8.50 12.73 43.55
C ILE A 456 -8.55 14.23 43.89
N ILE A 457 -8.77 15.08 42.89
CA ILE A 457 -8.80 16.54 43.05
C ILE A 457 -10.02 16.99 43.85
N TRP A 458 -11.16 16.32 43.69
CA TRP A 458 -12.42 16.66 44.35
C TRP A 458 -12.67 15.87 45.65
N GLN A 459 -11.62 15.35 46.30
CA GLN A 459 -11.66 14.93 47.73
C GLN A 459 -11.54 16.14 48.63
#